data_AF-A0A1V5K3N3-F1
#
_entry.id   AF-A0A1V5K3N3-F1
#
_cell.length_a   1.000
_cell.length_b   1.000
_cell.length_c   1.000
_cell.angle_alpha   90.00
_cell.angle_beta   90.00
_cell.angle_gamma   90.00
#
_symmetry.space_group_name_H-M   'P 1'
#
loop_
_entity.id
_entity.type
_entity.pdbx_description
1 polymer ?
#
loop_
_entity_poly.entity_id
_entity_poly.type
_entity_poly.pdbx_seq_one_letter_code
_entity_poly.pdbx_strand_id
1 'polypeptide(L)'
;MREQEKRVCRLCRLTPNEGDPVLDDFSQIVEWVKHLQRVQESTDYVPVVLKGMTPLRPDEATSFSGVSEIRNAMPESRENLCAVPRVVKR
;
A
#
# COMPACT_ATOMS: atom_id res chain seq x y z
N MET A 1 7.84 -22.12 -3.32
CA MET A 1 7.83 -20.75 -2.76
C MET A 1 7.84 -20.80 -1.24
N ARG A 2 8.72 -20.02 -0.57
CA ARG A 2 8.89 -20.03 0.89
C ARG A 2 7.66 -19.46 1.59
N GLU A 3 7.36 -19.93 2.79
CA GLU A 3 6.13 -19.54 3.51
C GLU A 3 6.02 -18.03 3.76
N GLN A 4 7.15 -17.36 3.99
CA GLN A 4 7.20 -15.91 4.20
C GLN A 4 6.80 -15.11 2.94
N GLU A 5 7.25 -15.53 1.76
CA GLU A 5 6.89 -14.89 0.48
C GLU A 5 5.38 -15.01 0.23
N LYS A 6 4.81 -16.19 0.45
CA LYS A 6 3.35 -16.41 0.36
C LYS A 6 2.57 -15.49 1.29
N ARG A 7 3.07 -15.25 2.51
CA ARG A 7 2.45 -14.32 3.47
C ARG A 7 2.52 -12.88 2.98
N VAL A 8 3.67 -12.44 2.47
CA VAL A 8 3.85 -11.07 1.92
C VAL A 8 2.94 -10.84 0.71
N CYS A 9 2.92 -11.76 -0.25
CA CYS A 9 2.01 -11.68 -1.41
C CYS A 9 0.54 -11.55 -0.96
N ARG A 10 0.12 -12.34 0.05
CA ARG A 10 -1.24 -12.26 0.59
C ARG A 10 -1.56 -10.91 1.23
N LEU A 11 -0.62 -10.30 1.96
CA LEU A 11 -0.78 -8.97 2.55
C LEU A 11 -0.91 -7.89 1.47
N CYS A 12 -0.15 -8.02 0.39
CA CYS A 12 -0.16 -7.10 -0.74
C CYS A 12 -1.26 -7.37 -1.79
N ARG A 13 -2.13 -8.38 -1.58
CA ARG A 13 -3.15 -8.82 -2.55
C ARG A 13 -2.59 -9.27 -3.90
N LEU A 14 -1.39 -9.83 -3.90
CA LEU A 14 -0.74 -10.39 -5.08
C LEU A 14 -1.01 -11.89 -5.21
N THR A 15 -1.13 -12.37 -6.44
CA THR A 15 -1.21 -13.80 -6.74
C THR A 15 0.20 -14.39 -6.77
N PRO A 16 0.53 -15.37 -5.91
CA PRO A 16 1.85 -15.98 -5.91
C PRO A 16 2.02 -16.86 -7.15
N ASN A 17 2.89 -16.46 -8.08
CA ASN A 17 3.34 -17.33 -9.17
C ASN A 17 4.62 -18.06 -8.74
N GLU A 18 4.58 -19.40 -8.73
CA GLU A 18 5.76 -20.19 -8.45
C GLU A 18 6.72 -20.11 -9.65
N GLY A 19 7.93 -19.60 -9.44
CA GLY A 19 8.93 -19.37 -10.51
C GLY A 19 9.05 -17.92 -10.99
N ASP A 20 8.40 -16.96 -10.31
CA ASP A 20 8.55 -15.55 -10.62
C ASP A 20 9.96 -15.05 -10.22
N PRO A 21 10.75 -14.48 -11.16
CA PRO A 21 12.09 -13.96 -10.85
C PRO A 21 12.07 -12.86 -9.77
N VAL A 22 10.93 -12.21 -9.55
CA VAL A 22 10.73 -11.23 -8.47
C VAL A 22 10.99 -11.83 -7.07
N LEU A 23 10.85 -13.15 -6.90
CA LEU A 23 11.11 -13.82 -5.62
C LEU A 23 12.61 -13.96 -5.32
N ASP A 24 13.43 -14.12 -6.37
CA ASP A 24 14.88 -14.15 -6.25
C ASP A 24 15.39 -12.73 -5.93
N ASP A 25 14.86 -11.72 -6.62
CA ASP A 25 15.15 -10.30 -6.33
C ASP A 25 14.75 -9.91 -4.90
N PHE A 26 13.58 -10.36 -4.43
CA PHE A 26 13.10 -10.10 -3.07
C PHE A 26 14.09 -10.59 -2.01
N SER A 27 14.70 -11.76 -2.24
CA SER A 27 15.67 -12.35 -1.32
C SER A 27 16.94 -11.50 -1.23
N GLN A 28 17.45 -11.07 -2.39
CA GLN A 28 18.64 -10.23 -2.48
C GLN A 28 18.41 -8.86 -1.81
N ILE A 29 17.23 -8.26 -2.01
CA ILE A 29 16.86 -7.00 -1.36
C ILE A 29 16.80 -7.16 0.16
N VAL A 30 16.15 -8.22 0.65
CA VAL A 30 16.05 -8.48 2.10
C VAL A 30 17.44 -8.69 2.72
N GLU A 31 18.33 -9.42 2.04
CA GLU A 31 19.72 -9.61 2.50
C GLU A 31 20.49 -8.29 2.50
N TRP A 32 20.36 -7.49 1.44
CA TRP A 32 20.98 -6.16 1.36
C TRP A 32 20.52 -5.24 2.48
N VAL A 33 19.22 -5.17 2.78
CA VAL A 33 18.68 -4.36 3.89
C VAL A 33 19.22 -4.84 5.25
N LYS A 34 19.36 -6.15 5.46
CA LYS A 34 19.98 -6.68 6.70
C LYS A 34 21.42 -6.25 6.89
N HIS A 35 22.17 -6.03 5.80
CA HIS A 35 23.52 -5.47 5.87
C HIS A 35 23.52 -4.01 6.35
N LEU A 36 22.52 -3.21 5.95
CA LEU A 36 22.37 -1.83 6.42
C LEU A 36 22.05 -1.74 7.93
N GLN A 37 21.27 -2.68 8.45
CA GLN A 37 20.94 -2.73 9.88
C GLN A 37 22.15 -2.95 10.79
N ARG A 38 23.21 -3.62 10.30
CA ARG A 38 24.46 -3.81 11.07
C ARG A 38 25.27 -2.52 11.23
N VAL A 39 25.01 -1.51 10.40
CA VAL A 39 25.72 -0.22 10.43
C VAL A 39 25.06 0.78 11.39
N GLN A 40 23.86 0.49 11.89
CA GLN A 40 23.05 1.42 12.66
C GLN A 40 22.76 0.90 14.08
N GLU A 41 23.73 1.05 14.98
CA GLU A 41 23.58 0.77 16.42
C GLU A 41 23.10 2.00 17.24
N SER A 42 22.89 3.16 16.62
CA SER A 42 22.38 4.35 17.32
C SER A 42 20.85 4.43 17.26
N THR A 43 20.24 4.28 18.43
CA THR A 43 18.79 4.17 18.67
C THR A 43 17.97 5.44 18.44
N ASP A 44 18.53 6.50 17.85
CA ASP A 44 17.90 7.83 17.81
C ASP A 44 17.44 8.26 16.42
N TYR A 45 16.97 7.32 15.60
CA TYR A 45 16.28 7.71 14.37
C TYR A 45 14.79 7.92 14.64
N VAL A 46 14.45 9.14 15.06
CA VAL A 46 13.08 9.66 14.93
C VAL A 46 13.07 10.49 13.65
N PRO A 47 12.65 9.94 12.49
CA PRO A 47 12.40 10.76 11.32
C PRO A 47 11.16 11.61 11.62
N VAL A 48 11.37 12.72 12.31
CA VAL A 48 10.38 13.77 12.49
C VAL A 48 10.30 14.49 11.14
N VAL A 49 9.49 13.96 10.24
CA VAL A 49 9.08 14.72 9.08
C VAL A 49 8.11 15.80 9.57
N LEU A 50 8.59 17.04 9.47
CA LEU A 50 8.01 18.35 9.82
C LEU A 50 8.15 18.76 11.30
N LYS A 51 9.23 19.49 11.59
CA LYS A 51 9.18 20.55 12.63
C LYS A 51 8.09 21.54 12.23
N GLY A 52 6.98 21.57 12.97
CA GLY A 52 5.88 22.50 12.71
C GLY A 52 4.64 22.17 13.55
N MET A 53 3.69 23.10 13.61
CA MET A 53 2.38 22.87 14.21
C MET A 53 1.51 22.03 13.27
N THR A 54 0.59 21.25 13.82
CA THR A 54 -0.42 20.50 13.05
C THR A 54 -1.22 21.45 12.16
N PRO A 55 -1.27 21.24 10.83
CA PRO A 55 -2.06 22.08 9.95
C PRO A 55 -3.54 21.92 10.28
N LEU A 56 -4.23 23.04 10.54
CA LEU A 56 -5.68 23.07 10.73
C LEU A 56 -6.35 23.51 9.43
N ARG A 57 -7.45 22.84 9.06
CA ARG A 57 -8.32 23.21 7.94
C ARG A 57 -9.57 23.90 8.49
N PRO A 58 -10.03 25.03 7.92
CA PRO A 58 -11.28 25.66 8.33
C PRO A 58 -12.48 24.76 8.02
N ASP A 59 -13.54 24.90 8.80
CA ASP A 59 -14.81 24.17 8.62
C ASP A 59 -15.70 24.85 7.57
N GLU A 60 -15.16 24.97 6.35
CA GLU A 60 -15.86 25.55 5.21
C GLU A 60 -16.30 24.44 4.25
N ALA A 61 -17.56 24.52 3.81
CA ALA A 61 -18.11 23.61 2.81
C ALA A 61 -17.55 23.96 1.43
N THR A 62 -16.94 22.98 0.75
CA THR A 62 -16.53 23.07 -0.64
C THR A 62 -17.49 22.29 -1.53
N SER A 63 -17.91 22.89 -2.66
CA SER A 63 -18.70 22.18 -3.66
C SER A 63 -17.84 21.16 -4.40
N PHE A 64 -18.44 20.02 -4.78
CA PHE A 64 -17.78 18.96 -5.52
C PHE A 64 -18.46 18.77 -6.89
N SER A 65 -17.72 18.93 -7.98
CA SER A 65 -18.22 18.79 -9.36
C SER A 65 -17.72 17.53 -10.08
N GLY A 66 -16.94 16.66 -9.42
CA GLY A 66 -16.19 15.57 -10.06
C GLY A 66 -16.92 14.23 -10.23
N VAL A 67 -18.26 14.21 -10.16
CA VAL A 67 -19.02 12.94 -10.14
C VAL A 67 -18.88 12.18 -11.47
N SER A 68 -18.81 12.90 -12.58
CA SER A 68 -18.68 12.31 -13.91
C SER A 68 -17.31 11.65 -14.13
N GLU A 69 -16.27 12.29 -13.62
CA GLU A 69 -14.88 11.88 -13.70
C GLU A 69 -14.65 10.61 -12.87
N ILE A 70 -15.23 10.57 -11.67
CA ILE A 70 -15.24 9.37 -10.83
C ILE A 70 -15.87 8.19 -11.58
N ARG A 71 -17.04 8.41 -12.19
CA ARG A 71 -17.76 7.35 -12.89
C ARG A 71 -16.99 6.81 -14.08
N ASN A 72 -16.36 7.69 -14.86
CA ASN A 72 -15.56 7.31 -16.02
C ASN A 72 -14.30 6.52 -15.64
N ALA A 73 -13.78 6.71 -14.42
CA ALA A 73 -12.64 5.97 -13.88
C ALA A 73 -13.02 4.65 -13.19
N MET A 74 -14.30 4.39 -12.91
CA MET A 74 -14.73 3.16 -12.23
C MET A 74 -14.66 1.96 -13.18
N PRO A 75 -14.05 0.83 -12.74
CA PRO A 75 -14.04 -0.40 -13.55
C PRO A 75 -15.44 -0.96 -13.82
N GLU A 76 -16.33 -0.92 -12.83
CA GLU A 76 -17.74 -1.29 -12.97
C GLU A 76 -18.60 -0.36 -12.11
N SER A 77 -19.72 0.13 -12.67
CA SER A 77 -20.68 0.93 -11.93
C SER A 77 -22.11 0.46 -12.19
N ARG A 78 -22.96 0.52 -11.15
CA ARG A 78 -24.40 0.21 -11.24
C ARG A 78 -25.15 1.24 -10.42
N GLU A 79 -26.17 1.88 -11.00
CA GLU A 79 -27.02 2.86 -10.30
C GLU A 79 -26.24 4.01 -9.61
N ASN A 80 -25.13 4.46 -10.20
CA ASN A 80 -24.20 5.45 -9.64
C ASN A 80 -23.41 4.96 -8.40
N LEU A 81 -23.37 3.65 -8.17
CA LEU A 81 -22.56 3.01 -7.12
C LEU A 81 -21.38 2.25 -7.75
N CYS A 82 -20.29 2.16 -7.00
CA CYS A 82 -19.17 1.28 -7.33
C CYS A 82 -19.61 -0.18 -7.15
N ALA A 83 -19.59 -0.95 -8.24
CA ALA A 83 -19.94 -2.36 -8.19
C ALA A 83 -18.69 -3.18 -7.85
N VAL A 84 -18.75 -3.95 -6.76
CA VAL A 84 -17.68 -4.87 -6.35
C VAL A 84 -18.25 -6.25 -6.01
N PRO A 85 -17.47 -7.34 -6.20
CA PRO A 85 -17.89 -8.66 -5.74
C PRO A 85 -18.22 -8.63 -4.24
N ARG A 86 -19.35 -9.24 -3.87
CA ARG A 86 -19.74 -9.35 -2.47
C ARG A 86 -18.66 -10.11 -1.69
N VAL A 87 -18.13 -9.49 -0.64
CA VAL A 87 -17.16 -10.12 0.25
C VAL A 87 -17.89 -11.16 1.11
N VAL A 88 -17.79 -12.43 0.74
CA VAL A 88 -18.24 -13.56 1.55
C VAL A 88 -17.03 -14.06 2.34
N LYS A 89 -17.12 -14.15 3.67
CA LYS A 89 -16.02 -14.68 4.50
C LYS A 89 -15.67 -16.09 4.03
N ARG A 90 -14.37 -16.35 3.85
CA ARG A 90 -13.82 -17.71 3.77
C ARG A 90 -13.51 -18.21 5.16
#